data_AF-A0A537YP01-F1
#
_entry.id   AF-A0A537YP01-F1
#
_cell.length_a   1.000
_cell.length_b   1.000
_cell.length_c   1.000
_cell.angle_alpha   90.00
_cell.angle_beta   90.00
_cell.angle_gamma   90.00
#
_symmetry.space_group_name_H-M   'P 1'
#
loop_
_entity.id
_entity.type
_entity.pdbx_description
1 polymer ?
#
loop_
_entity_poly.entity_id
_entity_poly.type
_entity_poly.pdbx_seq_one_letter_code
_entity_poly.pdbx_strand_id
1 'polypeptide(L)' 'MEPDRTPIDAVAPLRISFCGGGTDLPHWYEEHGGAVLSATIDHSVRVRLAPRDDREIRVRSLDLGHMVAYHLDR' A
#
# COMPACT_ATOMS: atom_id res chain seq x y z
N MET A 1 -8.58 -25.66 -17.15
CA MET A 1 -7.71 -24.49 -17.40
C MET A 1 -6.99 -24.23 -16.09
N GLU A 2 -5.65 -24.34 -16.07
CA GLU A 2 -4.87 -24.00 -14.88
C GLU A 2 -5.07 -22.50 -14.56
N PRO A 3 -5.21 -22.11 -13.28
CA PRO A 3 -5.29 -20.69 -12.91
C PRO A 3 -3.98 -19.98 -13.29
N ASP A 4 -4.07 -18.71 -13.68
CA ASP A 4 -2.88 -17.89 -13.93
C ASP A 4 -2.04 -17.78 -12.66
N ARG A 5 -0.79 -18.21 -12.74
CA ARG A 5 0.16 -18.26 -11.62
C ARG A 5 1.17 -17.13 -11.65
N THR A 6 1.03 -16.18 -12.57
CA THR A 6 1.99 -15.10 -12.76
C THR A 6 2.00 -14.19 -11.54
N PRO A 7 3.15 -13.97 -10.88
CA PRO A 7 3.26 -12.98 -9.82
C PRO A 7 2.90 -11.58 -10.32
N ILE A 8 2.16 -10.83 -9.52
CA ILE A 8 1.79 -9.46 -9.80
C ILE A 8 2.68 -8.55 -8.96
N ASP A 9 3.37 -7.62 -9.63
CA ASP A 9 4.16 -6.58 -9.00
C ASP A 9 3.45 -5.24 -9.12
N ALA A 10 3.34 -4.51 -8.01
CA ALA A 10 2.84 -3.15 -7.96
C ALA A 10 3.90 -2.23 -7.34
N VAL A 11 3.98 -0.99 -7.84
CA VAL A 11 4.91 0.03 -7.34
C VAL A 11 4.15 1.34 -7.16
N ALA A 12 4.34 1.97 -6.00
CA ALA A 12 3.78 3.30 -5.70
C ALA A 12 4.91 4.26 -5.32
N PRO A 13 5.01 5.45 -5.96
CA PRO A 13 6.02 6.44 -5.61
C PRO A 13 5.69 7.13 -4.27
N LEU A 14 6.73 7.47 -3.52
CA LEU A 14 6.65 8.35 -2.36
C LEU A 14 6.46 9.80 -2.81
N ARG A 15 6.04 10.67 -1.89
CA ARG A 15 5.73 12.08 -2.18
C ARG A 15 6.20 13.04 -1.10
N ILE A 16 6.66 14.22 -1.51
CA ILE A 16 6.95 15.37 -0.64
C ILE A 16 5.81 16.38 -0.76
N SER A 17 5.30 16.87 0.37
CA SER A 17 4.36 17.98 0.42
C SER A 17 5.14 19.30 0.49
N PHE A 18 4.79 20.24 -0.40
CA PHE A 18 5.39 21.57 -0.43
C PHE A 18 4.61 22.57 0.42
N CYS A 19 3.28 22.51 0.37
CA CYS A 19 2.41 23.34 1.20
C CYS A 19 1.03 22.70 1.40
N GLY A 20 0.29 23.21 2.38
CA GLY A 20 -1.06 22.76 2.71
C GLY A 20 -1.14 21.46 3.52
N GLY A 21 0.00 20.89 3.93
CA GLY A 21 0.03 19.71 4.78
C GLY A 21 -0.72 19.92 6.09
N GLY A 22 -1.59 18.98 6.45
CA GLY A 22 -2.47 19.09 7.62
C GLY A 22 -3.85 19.64 7.28
N THR A 23 -4.00 20.41 6.19
CA THR A 23 -5.33 20.88 5.75
C THR A 23 -6.18 19.73 5.19
N ASP A 24 -5.56 18.60 4.85
CA ASP A 24 -6.19 17.35 4.42
C ASP A 24 -6.67 16.46 5.58
N LEU A 25 -6.51 16.90 6.83
CA LEU A 25 -7.03 16.19 8.00
C LEU A 25 -8.50 16.56 8.25
N PRO A 26 -9.37 15.60 8.62
CA PRO A 26 -10.81 15.84 8.80
C PRO A 26 -11.13 16.99 9.77
N HIS A 27 -10.37 17.09 10.87
CA HIS A 27 -10.54 18.16 11.86
C HIS A 27 -10.33 19.59 11.30
N TRP A 28 -9.76 19.71 10.10
CA TRP A 28 -9.55 20.99 9.43
C TRP A 28 -10.47 21.17 8.21
N TYR A 29 -10.43 20.23 7.25
CA TYR A 29 -11.13 20.45 5.98
C TYR A 29 -12.65 20.45 6.12
N GLU A 30 -13.22 19.79 7.13
CA GLU A 30 -14.68 19.72 7.31
C GLU A 30 -15.28 21.11 7.57
N GLU A 31 -14.52 22.00 8.20
CA GLU A 31 -14.96 23.37 8.52
C GLU A 31 -14.38 24.44 7.56
N HIS A 32 -13.13 24.27 7.10
CA HIS A 32 -12.38 25.32 6.39
C HIS A 32 -12.09 25.02 4.92
N GLY A 33 -12.39 23.80 4.45
CA GLY A 33 -11.85 23.26 3.21
C GLY A 33 -10.36 22.92 3.31
N GLY A 34 -9.83 22.17 2.34
CA GLY A 34 -8.45 21.70 2.37
C GLY A 34 -7.85 21.56 0.96
N ALA A 35 -6.56 21.85 0.85
CA ALA A 35 -5.80 21.69 -0.39
C ALA A 35 -4.32 21.46 -0.07
N VAL A 36 -3.72 20.48 -0.73
CA VAL A 36 -2.29 20.13 -0.58
C VAL A 36 -1.60 20.23 -1.93
N LEU A 37 -0.46 20.92 -1.97
CA LEU A 37 0.46 20.85 -3.11
C LEU A 37 1.60 19.89 -2.78
N SER A 38 1.74 18.83 -3.57
CA SER A 38 2.77 17.81 -3.40
C SER A 38 3.22 17.24 -4.74
N ALA A 39 4.41 16.63 -4.76
CA ALA A 39 4.90 15.89 -5.92
C ALA A 39 5.54 14.56 -5.49
N THR A 40 5.46 13.58 -6.38
CA THR A 40 6.15 12.30 -6.23
C THR A 40 7.66 12.47 -6.44
N ILE A 41 8.45 11.63 -5.78
CA ILE A 41 9.91 11.59 -5.89
C ILE A 41 10.38 10.24 -6.45
N ASP A 42 11.67 10.11 -6.76
CA ASP A 42 12.29 8.88 -7.29
C ASP A 42 12.53 7.79 -6.22
N HIS A 43 11.73 7.80 -5.16
CA HIS A 43 11.68 6.76 -4.13
C HIS A 43 10.31 6.08 -4.17
N SER A 44 10.26 4.77 -3.93
CA SER A 44 9.01 4.01 -4.08
C SER A 44 8.89 2.85 -3.10
N VAL A 45 7.65 2.40 -2.90
CA VAL A 45 7.31 1.15 -2.23
C VAL A 45 6.87 0.14 -3.28
N ARG A 46 7.36 -1.10 -3.15
CA ARG A 46 6.99 -2.23 -4.01
C ARG A 46 6.22 -3.27 -3.21
N VAL A 47 5.16 -3.80 -3.80
CA VAL A 47 4.43 -4.96 -3.31
C VAL A 47 4.44 -6.04 -4.39
N ARG A 48 4.65 -7.29 -3.98
CA ARG A 48 4.53 -8.47 -4.83
C ARG A 48 3.46 -9.39 -4.28
N LEU A 49 2.54 -9.80 -5.13
CA LEU A 49 1.56 -10.82 -4.85
C LEU A 49 1.86 -12.04 -5.73
N ALA A 50 1.96 -13.22 -5.13
CA ALA A 50 2.14 -14.47 -5.85
C ALA A 50 1.09 -15.47 -5.39
N PRO A 51 0.40 -16.16 -6.33
CA PRO A 51 -0.45 -17.30 -5.99
C PRO A 51 0.34 -18.38 -5.24
N ARG A 52 -0.33 -19.07 -4.33
CA ARG A 52 0.23 -20.17 -3.54
C ARG A 52 -0.57 -21.43 -3.78
N ASP A 53 0.10 -22.57 -3.69
CA ASP A 53 -0.51 -23.89 -3.86
C ASP A 53 -1.03 -24.48 -2.52
N ASP A 54 -0.94 -23.70 -1.44
CA ASP A 54 -1.48 -24.03 -0.13
C ASP A 54 -2.73 -23.19 0.21
N ARG A 55 -3.45 -23.59 1.25
CA ARG A 55 -4.62 -22.86 1.77
C ARG A 55 -4.21 -21.77 2.76
N GLU A 56 -3.09 -21.10 2.49
CA GLU A 56 -2.52 -20.11 3.38
C GLU A 56 -2.36 -18.76 2.69
N ILE A 57 -2.78 -17.68 3.35
CA ILE A 57 -2.43 -16.32 2.97
C ILE A 57 -1.27 -15.88 3.85
N ARG A 58 -0.15 -15.51 3.24
CA ARG A 58 1.01 -14.92 3.93
C ARG A 58 1.12 -13.45 3.58
N VAL A 59 1.07 -12.59 4.60
CA VAL A 59 1.33 -11.16 4.45
C VAL A 59 2.65 -10.86 5.15
N ARG A 60 3.64 -10.37 4.38
CA ARG A 60 4.98 -10.06 4.87
C ARG A 60 5.29 -8.59 4.65
N SER A 61 5.57 -7.86 5.73
CA SER A 61 6.14 -6.52 5.70
C SER A 61 7.65 -6.63 5.86
N LEU A 62 8.40 -6.15 4.87
CA LEU A 62 9.86 -6.22 4.87
C LEU A 62 10.48 -5.13 5.74
N ASP A 63 9.83 -3.97 5.79
CA ASP A 63 10.21 -2.79 6.54
C ASP A 63 10.00 -2.95 8.05
N LEU A 64 8.90 -3.60 8.47
CA LEU A 64 8.64 -3.91 9.88
C LEU A 64 9.25 -5.25 10.31
N GLY A 65 9.81 -6.03 9.37
CA GLY A 65 10.32 -7.37 9.65
C GLY A 65 9.25 -8.36 10.15
N HIS A 66 7.98 -8.11 9.82
CA HIS A 66 6.83 -8.84 10.37
C HIS A 66 6.15 -9.72 9.31
N MET A 67 5.64 -10.87 9.73
CA MET A 67 4.89 -11.78 8.88
C MET A 67 3.70 -12.36 9.64
N VAL A 68 2.56 -12.40 8.97
CA VAL A 68 1.35 -13.07 9.44
C VAL A 68 0.88 -14.10 8.41
N ALA A 69 0.38 -15.20 8.94
CA ALA A 69 -0.16 -16.33 8.19
C ALA A 69 -1.62 -16.53 8.58
N TYR A 70 -2.50 -16.64 7.59
CA TYR A 70 -3.90 -16.98 7.79
C TYR A 70 -4.22 -18.28 7.06
N HIS A 71 -4.87 -19.21 7.75
CA HIS A 71 -5.41 -20.41 7.13
C HIS A 71 -6.82 -20.12 6.60
N LEU A 72 -7.09 -20.56 5.37
CA LEU A 72 -8.40 -20.39 4.75
C LEU A 72 -9.32 -21.57 5.11
N ASP A 73 -10.04 -21.39 6.21
CA ASP A 73 -11.20 -22.20 6.56
C ASP A 73 -12.30 -21.98 5.50
N ARG A 74 -13.07 -23.03 5.23
CA ARG A 74 -14.00 -23.11 4.10
C ARG A 74 -15.03 -21.98 4.03
#